data_AF-A0A6A6NHY1-F1
#
_entry.id   AF-A0A6A6NHY1-F1
#
_cell.length_a   1.000
_cell.length_b   1.000
_cell.length_c   1.000
_cell.angle_alpha   90.00
_cell.angle_beta   90.00
_cell.angle_gamma   90.00
#
_symmetry.space_group_name_H-M   'P 1'
#
loop_
_entity.id
_entity.type
_entity.pdbx_description
1 polymer ?
#
loop_
_entity_poly.entity_id
_entity_poly.type
_entity_poly.pdbx_seq_one_letter_code
_entity_poly.pdbx_strand_id
1 'polypeptide(L)'
;MQSLDLGRTGHTLGVRCFHGSPRIWLTMPVAWWDGCDILGGRDAAAGGTWLACSRAGRVAFLTNVLELHALPEAKSRGELPVLFLESPKSPKEFAEALVQEAHQYNGFNLLLANVSSRSMVYISNRPKDEPIVIQEVSPGIHVLSNAKLDSPWPKAKRLEQNFKEELDKYGEGEIPAEEILDKLMRDS
;
A
#
# COMPACT_ATOMS: atom_id res chain seq x y z
N MET A 1 -29.15 40.52 -25.49
CA MET A 1 -29.76 39.18 -25.57
C MET A 1 -28.63 38.23 -25.94
N GLN A 2 -28.22 37.39 -24.97
CA GLN A 2 -27.40 36.16 -25.04
C GLN A 2 -25.99 36.26 -25.67
N SER A 3 -24.87 36.09 -24.94
CA SER A 3 -24.34 34.94 -24.16
C SER A 3 -23.71 33.84 -25.01
N LEU A 4 -22.47 33.44 -24.63
CA LEU A 4 -21.69 32.19 -24.87
C LEU A 4 -20.24 32.55 -25.26
N ASP A 5 -19.16 31.96 -24.75
CA ASP A 5 -18.92 31.07 -23.61
C ASP A 5 -17.38 31.12 -23.39
N LEU A 6 -16.92 31.30 -22.14
CA LEU A 6 -15.51 31.40 -21.79
C LEU A 6 -14.98 29.99 -21.50
N GLY A 7 -14.10 29.51 -22.38
CA GLY A 7 -13.44 28.21 -22.28
C GLY A 7 -12.74 28.03 -20.93
N ARG A 8 -13.12 26.96 -20.23
CA ARG A 8 -12.51 26.46 -19.00
C ARG A 8 -11.03 26.15 -19.20
N THR A 9 -10.16 26.91 -18.55
CA THR A 9 -8.79 26.48 -18.23
C THR A 9 -8.85 25.48 -17.07
N GLY A 10 -8.72 24.19 -17.38
CA GLY A 10 -8.48 23.15 -16.39
C GLY A 10 -7.05 23.29 -15.85
N HIS A 11 -6.93 23.75 -14.61
CA HIS A 11 -5.67 23.72 -13.88
C HIS A 11 -5.32 22.27 -13.53
N THR A 12 -4.46 21.65 -14.33
CA THR A 12 -3.75 20.45 -13.89
C THR A 12 -2.72 20.88 -12.85
N LEU A 13 -2.95 20.51 -11.58
CA LEU A 13 -1.96 20.67 -10.53
C LEU A 13 -0.81 19.67 -10.79
N GLY A 14 0.09 20.04 -11.70
CA GLY A 14 1.36 19.35 -11.88
C GLY A 14 2.30 19.75 -10.74
N VAL A 15 2.62 18.80 -9.86
CA VAL A 15 3.68 18.98 -8.86
C VAL A 15 5.01 19.09 -9.61
N ARG A 16 5.49 20.33 -9.78
CA ARG A 16 6.79 20.68 -10.36
C ARG A 16 7.84 20.63 -9.26
N CYS A 17 8.71 19.63 -9.26
CA CYS A 17 9.96 19.68 -8.49
C CYS A 17 11.11 20.13 -9.41
N PHE A 18 11.78 21.22 -9.02
CA PHE A 18 12.89 21.83 -9.75
C PHE A 18 14.23 21.10 -9.50
N HIS A 19 14.88 20.74 -10.61
CA HIS A 19 16.32 20.71 -10.92
C HIS A 19 17.33 20.08 -9.93
N GLY A 20 17.82 18.89 -10.30
CA GLY A 20 19.11 18.35 -9.84
C GLY A 20 19.23 16.82 -9.96
N SER A 21 19.57 16.32 -11.16
CA SER A 21 19.91 14.90 -11.49
C SER A 21 18.73 13.92 -11.70
N PRO A 22 18.53 13.33 -12.91
CA PRO A 22 17.37 12.51 -13.20
C PRO A 22 17.65 11.04 -12.90
N ARG A 23 17.47 10.62 -11.65
CA ARG A 23 16.95 9.28 -11.37
C ARG A 23 15.59 9.45 -10.72
N ILE A 24 14.62 9.80 -11.56
CA ILE A 24 13.23 9.88 -11.14
C ILE A 24 12.72 8.45 -11.10
N TRP A 25 12.53 7.90 -9.89
CA TRP A 25 11.77 6.68 -9.68
C TRP A 25 10.29 6.99 -9.99
N LEU A 26 9.97 7.07 -11.29
CA LEU A 26 8.64 7.43 -11.75
C LEU A 26 7.71 6.25 -11.47
N THR A 27 6.94 6.32 -10.39
CA THR A 27 5.72 5.53 -10.30
C THR A 27 4.69 6.17 -11.24
N MET A 28 4.21 5.40 -12.21
CA MET A 28 3.09 5.80 -13.06
C MET A 28 1.85 6.06 -12.19
N PRO A 29 0.99 7.03 -12.57
CA PRO A 29 -0.27 7.28 -11.89
C PRO A 29 -1.12 6.01 -11.79
N VAL A 30 -2.02 5.99 -10.80
CA VAL A 30 -2.96 4.88 -10.63
C VAL A 30 -3.82 4.72 -11.87
N ALA A 31 -3.83 3.51 -12.42
CA ALA A 31 -4.63 3.12 -13.56
C ALA A 31 -4.85 1.61 -13.54
N TRP A 32 -5.81 1.14 -14.34
CA TRP A 32 -5.89 -0.27 -14.68
C TRP A 32 -4.71 -0.62 -15.58
N TRP A 33 -4.01 -1.71 -15.24
CA TRP A 33 -2.88 -2.18 -16.03
C TRP A 33 -3.39 -2.90 -17.27
N ASP A 34 -2.74 -2.69 -18.41
CA ASP A 34 -3.10 -3.34 -19.66
C ASP A 34 -2.90 -4.87 -19.54
N GLY A 35 -3.95 -5.63 -19.86
CA GLY A 35 -3.90 -7.10 -19.91
C GLY A 35 -3.96 -7.83 -18.56
N CYS A 36 -4.04 -7.11 -17.43
CA CYS A 36 -4.14 -7.71 -16.10
C CYS A 36 -5.29 -7.09 -15.27
N ASP A 37 -5.83 -7.85 -14.32
CA ASP A 37 -6.84 -7.34 -13.37
C ASP A 37 -6.18 -6.63 -12.17
N ILE A 38 -5.42 -5.57 -12.46
CA ILE A 38 -4.66 -4.80 -11.45
C ILE A 38 -4.97 -3.31 -11.61
N LEU A 39 -5.41 -2.69 -10.52
CA LEU A 39 -5.54 -1.25 -10.35
C LEU A 39 -4.49 -0.78 -9.34
N GLY A 40 -3.55 0.06 -9.76
CA GLY A 40 -2.51 0.58 -8.88
C GLY A 40 -1.51 1.44 -9.63
N GLY A 41 -0.66 2.16 -8.89
CA GLY A 41 0.52 2.81 -9.49
C GLY A 41 1.52 1.76 -9.94
N ARG A 42 2.26 2.01 -11.02
CA ARG A 42 3.26 1.08 -11.56
C ARG A 42 4.64 1.69 -11.52
N ASP A 43 5.60 1.04 -10.86
CA ASP A 43 6.98 1.47 -10.84
C ASP A 43 7.59 1.33 -12.25
N ALA A 44 8.10 2.43 -12.82
CA ALA A 44 8.63 2.42 -14.18
C ALA A 44 9.98 1.70 -14.31
N ALA A 45 10.71 1.47 -13.21
CA ALA A 45 12.03 0.85 -13.24
C ALA A 45 11.97 -0.68 -13.10
N ALA A 46 11.24 -1.16 -12.09
CA ALA A 46 11.10 -2.57 -11.74
C ALA A 46 9.77 -3.18 -12.17
N GLY A 47 8.81 -2.38 -12.67
CA GLY A 47 7.54 -2.85 -13.21
C GLY A 47 6.49 -3.29 -12.17
N GLY A 48 6.83 -3.24 -10.88
CA GLY A 48 5.98 -3.65 -9.76
C GLY A 48 5.13 -2.53 -9.17
N THR A 49 4.62 -2.71 -7.95
CA THR A 49 3.83 -1.71 -7.22
C THR A 49 4.01 -1.85 -5.72
N TRP A 50 3.68 -0.79 -4.98
CA TRP A 50 3.62 -0.82 -3.51
C TRP A 50 2.19 -0.90 -2.98
N LEU A 51 1.18 -0.58 -3.80
CA LEU A 51 -0.24 -0.63 -3.44
C LEU A 51 -1.08 -0.86 -4.69
N ALA A 52 -1.86 -1.94 -4.68
CA ALA A 52 -2.79 -2.24 -5.76
C ALA A 52 -3.95 -3.13 -5.30
N CYS A 53 -5.01 -3.15 -6.10
CA CYS A 53 -6.16 -4.04 -5.92
C CYS A 53 -6.65 -4.65 -7.25
N SER A 54 -7.54 -5.63 -7.17
CA SER A 54 -8.20 -6.25 -8.32
C SER A 54 -9.72 -6.08 -8.28
N ARG A 55 -10.42 -6.34 -9.40
CA ARG A 55 -11.90 -6.31 -9.43
C ARG A 55 -12.53 -7.37 -8.54
N ALA A 56 -11.81 -8.46 -8.28
CA ALA A 56 -12.23 -9.52 -7.37
C ALA A 56 -12.11 -9.14 -5.89
N GLY A 57 -11.75 -7.89 -5.55
CA GLY A 57 -11.63 -7.43 -4.17
C GLY A 57 -10.36 -7.90 -3.45
N ARG A 58 -9.34 -8.32 -4.21
CA ARG A 58 -8.00 -8.58 -3.65
C ARG A 58 -7.27 -7.25 -3.50
N VAL A 59 -6.54 -7.07 -2.41
CA VAL A 59 -5.74 -5.88 -2.12
C VAL A 59 -4.38 -6.30 -1.61
N ALA A 60 -3.32 -5.63 -2.07
CA ALA A 60 -1.96 -5.84 -1.58
C ALA A 60 -1.27 -4.51 -1.32
N PHE A 61 -0.60 -4.41 -0.18
CA PHE A 61 0.15 -3.23 0.25
C PHE A 61 1.52 -3.64 0.78
N LEU A 62 2.56 -2.89 0.40
CA LEU A 62 3.96 -3.18 0.70
C LEU A 62 4.63 -1.95 1.32
N THR A 63 5.34 -2.14 2.43
CA THR A 63 6.31 -1.17 2.96
C THR A 63 7.71 -1.74 3.02
N ASN A 64 8.71 -0.89 2.86
CA ASN A 64 10.11 -1.29 2.93
C ASN A 64 10.59 -1.29 4.38
N VAL A 65 11.34 -2.32 4.77
CA VAL A 65 12.11 -2.30 6.02
C VAL A 65 13.48 -1.70 5.72
N LEU A 66 13.91 -0.73 6.54
CA LEU A 66 15.23 -0.11 6.40
C LEU A 66 16.33 -1.10 6.84
N GLU A 67 17.36 -1.23 6.02
CA GLU A 67 18.49 -2.13 6.28
C GLU A 67 19.82 -1.41 6.08
N LEU A 68 20.78 -1.67 6.98
CA LEU A 68 22.15 -1.19 6.83
C LEU A 68 22.88 -1.89 5.67
N HIS A 69 22.57 -3.18 5.48
CA HIS A 69 23.19 -4.02 4.45
C HIS A 69 22.09 -4.70 3.62
N ALA A 70 21.71 -4.03 2.52
CA ALA A 70 20.83 -4.57 1.51
C ALA A 70 21.60 -5.49 0.55
N LEU A 71 20.93 -6.52 0.05
CA LEU A 71 21.41 -7.39 -1.01
C LEU A 71 21.27 -6.66 -2.35
N PRO A 72 22.36 -6.41 -3.10
CA PRO A 72 22.30 -5.71 -4.39
C PRO A 72 21.49 -6.49 -5.44
N GLU A 73 21.61 -7.81 -5.45
CA GLU A 73 20.99 -8.71 -6.43
C GLU A 73 19.63 -9.27 -5.95
N ALA A 74 19.02 -8.66 -4.93
CA ALA A 74 17.70 -9.09 -4.46
C ALA A 74 16.61 -8.82 -5.51
N LYS A 75 15.62 -9.70 -5.54
CA LYS A 75 14.36 -9.52 -6.26
C LYS A 75 13.66 -8.23 -5.83
N SER A 76 12.91 -7.62 -6.75
CA SER A 76 12.20 -6.37 -6.47
C SER A 76 10.98 -6.67 -5.62
N ARG A 77 10.94 -6.16 -4.38
CA ARG A 77 9.79 -6.34 -3.47
C ARG A 77 8.46 -5.90 -4.08
N GLY A 78 8.48 -4.93 -5.01
CA GLY A 78 7.29 -4.46 -5.70
C GLY A 78 6.62 -5.50 -6.60
N GLU A 79 7.27 -6.62 -6.88
CA GLU A 79 6.65 -7.75 -7.59
C GLU A 79 5.67 -8.54 -6.68
N LEU A 80 5.85 -8.50 -5.35
CA LEU A 80 5.06 -9.29 -4.42
C LEU A 80 3.56 -8.96 -4.47
N PRO A 81 3.13 -7.68 -4.48
CA PRO A 81 1.73 -7.34 -4.74
C PRO A 81 1.20 -7.88 -6.08
N VAL A 82 1.98 -7.78 -7.15
CA VAL A 82 1.58 -8.24 -8.49
C VAL A 82 1.36 -9.75 -8.49
N LEU A 83 2.34 -10.51 -7.99
CA LEU A 83 2.25 -11.97 -7.86
C LEU A 83 1.04 -12.41 -7.04
N PHE A 84 0.69 -11.70 -5.98
CA PHE A 84 -0.50 -12.00 -5.19
C PHE A 84 -1.79 -11.71 -5.96
N LEU A 85 -1.88 -10.59 -6.66
CA LEU A 85 -3.11 -10.21 -7.38
C LEU A 85 -3.39 -11.13 -8.58
N GLU A 86 -2.35 -11.67 -9.21
CA GLU A 86 -2.46 -12.64 -10.31
C GLU A 86 -2.62 -14.09 -9.84
N SER A 87 -2.31 -14.38 -8.57
CA SER A 87 -2.44 -15.72 -8.01
C SER A 87 -3.89 -16.06 -7.65
N PRO A 88 -4.35 -17.31 -7.85
CA PRO A 88 -5.66 -17.74 -7.33
C PRO A 88 -5.65 -18.03 -5.82
N LYS A 89 -4.48 -18.09 -5.17
CA LYS A 89 -4.33 -18.44 -3.75
C LYS A 89 -5.04 -17.45 -2.82
N SER A 90 -5.54 -17.92 -1.68
CA SER A 90 -5.96 -17.04 -0.59
C SER A 90 -4.77 -16.25 -0.01
N PRO A 91 -4.99 -15.15 0.75
CA PRO A 91 -3.91 -14.42 1.42
C PRO A 91 -2.98 -15.31 2.25
N LYS A 92 -3.54 -16.28 2.99
CA LYS A 92 -2.78 -17.21 3.83
C LYS A 92 -1.94 -18.19 3.02
N GLU A 93 -2.56 -18.86 2.04
CA GLU A 93 -1.85 -19.81 1.18
C GLU A 93 -0.73 -19.14 0.36
N PHE A 94 -0.94 -17.88 -0.05
CA PHE A 94 0.10 -17.10 -0.72
C PHE A 94 1.25 -16.78 0.23
N ALA A 95 0.95 -16.31 1.45
CA ALA A 95 1.95 -15.99 2.47
C ALA A 95 2.79 -17.23 2.84
N GLU A 96 2.15 -18.39 3.05
CA GLU A 96 2.81 -19.66 3.36
C GLU A 96 3.74 -20.11 2.22
N ALA A 97 3.30 -19.95 0.96
CA ALA A 97 4.15 -20.26 -0.20
C ALA A 97 5.34 -19.29 -0.32
N LEU A 98 5.15 -18.01 0.00
CA LEU A 98 6.20 -16.98 -0.08
C LEU A 98 7.35 -17.24 0.89
N VAL A 99 7.13 -17.96 2.00
CA VAL A 99 8.17 -18.29 2.99
C VAL A 99 9.41 -18.90 2.33
N GLN A 100 9.23 -19.78 1.35
CA GLN A 100 10.34 -20.47 0.69
C GLN A 100 11.22 -19.52 -0.13
N GLU A 101 10.68 -18.39 -0.59
CA GLU A 101 11.36 -17.45 -1.48
C GLU A 101 11.68 -16.10 -0.83
N ALA A 102 11.17 -15.82 0.38
CA ALA A 102 11.28 -14.51 1.01
C ALA A 102 12.73 -14.07 1.28
N HIS A 103 13.68 -15.01 1.34
CA HIS A 103 15.11 -14.74 1.47
C HIS A 103 15.73 -14.10 0.22
N GLN A 104 15.07 -14.19 -0.93
CA GLN A 104 15.50 -13.57 -2.20
C GLN A 104 15.19 -12.06 -2.25
N TYR A 105 14.48 -11.52 -1.25
CA TYR A 105 14.08 -10.12 -1.17
C TYR A 105 14.80 -9.40 -0.03
N ASN A 106 15.08 -8.10 -0.24
CA ASN A 106 15.40 -7.20 0.86
C ASN A 106 14.20 -7.08 1.83
N GLY A 107 14.43 -6.45 2.98
CA GLY A 107 13.45 -6.35 4.07
C GLY A 107 12.14 -5.72 3.61
N PHE A 108 11.01 -6.37 3.95
CA PHE A 108 9.67 -5.91 3.60
C PHE A 108 8.65 -6.19 4.71
N ASN A 109 7.56 -5.41 4.65
CA ASN A 109 6.28 -5.73 5.25
C ASN A 109 5.25 -5.80 4.13
N LEU A 110 4.46 -6.87 4.06
CA LEU A 110 3.47 -7.10 3.02
C LEU A 110 2.14 -7.43 3.70
N LEU A 111 1.10 -6.70 3.31
CA LEU A 111 -0.28 -6.90 3.74
C LEU A 111 -1.07 -7.41 2.53
N LEU A 112 -1.74 -8.55 2.69
CA LEU A 112 -2.53 -9.21 1.65
C LEU A 112 -3.96 -9.33 2.16
N ALA A 113 -4.93 -8.87 1.38
CA ALA A 113 -6.33 -8.94 1.77
C ALA A 113 -7.21 -9.44 0.64
N ASN A 114 -8.30 -10.10 1.01
CA ASN A 114 -9.44 -10.39 0.16
C ASN A 114 -10.69 -9.89 0.88
N VAL A 115 -11.28 -8.82 0.33
CA VAL A 115 -12.44 -8.13 0.92
C VAL A 115 -13.67 -9.03 0.92
N SER A 116 -13.89 -9.80 -0.15
CA SER A 116 -15.04 -10.70 -0.27
C SER A 116 -15.04 -11.80 0.78
N SER A 117 -13.86 -12.34 1.13
CA SER A 117 -13.72 -13.36 2.18
C SER A 117 -13.39 -12.78 3.55
N ARG A 118 -13.28 -11.45 3.69
CA ARG A 118 -12.86 -10.76 4.92
C ARG A 118 -11.58 -11.33 5.54
N SER A 119 -10.63 -11.73 4.68
CA SER A 119 -9.36 -12.31 5.10
C SER A 119 -8.23 -11.32 4.86
N MET A 120 -7.38 -11.13 5.87
CA MET A 120 -6.20 -10.30 5.77
C MET A 120 -5.02 -10.99 6.45
N VAL A 121 -3.87 -10.98 5.80
CA VAL A 121 -2.64 -11.58 6.29
C VAL A 121 -1.50 -10.60 6.13
N TYR A 122 -0.74 -10.43 7.21
CA TYR A 122 0.51 -9.71 7.25
C TYR A 122 1.68 -10.70 7.16
N ILE A 123 2.66 -10.40 6.31
CA ILE A 123 3.91 -11.16 6.19
C ILE A 123 5.11 -10.22 6.19
N SER A 124 6.14 -10.60 6.95
CA SER A 124 7.44 -9.90 6.94
C SER A 124 8.59 -10.89 7.02
N ASN A 125 9.62 -10.64 6.20
CA ASN A 125 10.87 -11.40 6.24
C ASN A 125 11.89 -10.80 7.23
N ARG A 126 11.45 -9.96 8.18
CA ARG A 126 12.32 -9.30 9.15
C ARG A 126 11.83 -9.45 10.60
N PRO A 127 12.78 -9.46 11.56
CA PRO A 127 14.25 -9.34 11.42
C PRO A 127 14.90 -10.61 10.81
N LYS A 128 16.14 -10.50 10.30
CA LYS A 128 16.80 -11.56 9.51
C LYS A 128 17.05 -12.86 10.28
N ASP A 129 17.25 -12.76 11.60
CA ASP A 129 17.61 -13.88 12.46
C ASP A 129 16.39 -14.52 13.15
N GLU A 130 15.18 -14.11 12.77
CA GLU A 130 13.92 -14.69 13.24
C GLU A 130 13.22 -15.43 12.08
N PRO A 131 12.36 -16.42 12.39
CA PRO A 131 11.45 -16.98 11.40
C PRO A 131 10.61 -15.89 10.72
N ILE A 132 10.28 -16.11 9.45
CA ILE A 132 9.38 -15.23 8.71
C ILE A 132 8.05 -15.14 9.45
N VAL A 133 7.61 -13.92 9.71
CA VAL A 133 6.36 -13.67 10.42
C VAL A 133 5.22 -13.80 9.42
N ILE A 134 4.25 -14.65 9.73
CA ILE A 134 2.92 -14.67 9.11
C ILE A 134 1.91 -14.46 10.22
N GLN A 135 1.07 -13.44 10.06
CA GLN A 135 0.06 -13.07 11.05
C GLN A 135 -1.27 -12.85 10.34
N GLU A 136 -2.31 -13.54 10.78
CA GLU A 136 -3.69 -13.17 10.42
C GLU A 136 -4.04 -11.85 11.11
N VAL A 137 -4.54 -10.89 10.33
CA VAL A 137 -4.91 -9.58 10.85
C VAL A 137 -6.38 -9.61 11.23
N SER A 138 -6.64 -9.45 12.54
CA SER A 138 -7.99 -9.40 13.08
C SER A 138 -8.76 -8.15 12.60
N PRO A 139 -10.10 -8.15 12.63
CA PRO A 139 -10.87 -6.93 12.46
C PRO A 139 -10.48 -5.89 13.52
N GLY A 140 -10.26 -4.64 13.09
CA GLY A 140 -9.85 -3.55 13.97
C GLY A 140 -9.13 -2.44 13.22
N ILE A 141 -8.64 -1.46 13.96
CA ILE A 141 -7.73 -0.44 13.45
C ILE A 141 -6.30 -0.96 13.65
N HIS A 142 -5.55 -1.01 12.56
CA HIS A 142 -4.16 -1.44 12.55
C HIS A 142 -3.31 -0.39 11.85
N VAL A 143 -2.10 -0.17 12.34
CA VAL A 143 -1.17 0.82 11.76
C VAL A 143 0.08 0.13 11.27
N LEU A 144 0.29 0.22 9.96
CA LEU A 144 1.52 -0.24 9.31
C LEU A 144 2.38 0.95 8.90
N SER A 145 3.64 0.93 9.35
CA SER A 145 4.69 1.85 8.93
C SER A 145 5.80 1.05 8.22
N ASN A 146 7.03 1.58 8.19
CA ASN A 146 8.20 0.80 7.77
C ASN A 146 8.69 -0.18 8.85
N ALA A 147 8.11 -0.16 10.05
CA ALA A 147 8.34 -1.13 11.12
C ALA A 147 7.30 -2.26 11.08
N LYS A 148 7.42 -3.23 12.01
CA LYS A 148 6.43 -4.32 12.17
C LYS A 148 5.02 -3.76 12.39
N LEU A 149 4.00 -4.50 11.97
CA LEU A 149 2.59 -4.15 12.19
C LEU A 149 2.33 -3.80 13.67
N ASP A 150 1.59 -2.71 13.91
CA ASP A 150 1.21 -2.20 15.23
C ASP A 150 2.38 -1.90 16.18
N SER A 151 3.56 -1.62 15.61
CA SER A 151 4.71 -1.15 16.40
C SER A 151 4.34 0.10 17.22
N PRO A 152 4.67 0.17 18.52
CA PRO A 152 4.15 1.15 19.47
C PRO A 152 4.83 2.53 19.36
N TRP A 153 4.99 3.06 18.14
CA TRP A 153 5.57 4.37 17.92
C TRP A 153 4.61 5.48 18.34
N PRO A 154 5.07 6.54 19.02
CA PRO A 154 4.19 7.64 19.43
C PRO A 154 3.37 8.24 18.27
N LYS A 155 3.99 8.37 17.09
CA LYS A 155 3.30 8.87 15.88
C LYS A 155 2.24 7.89 15.38
N ALA A 156 2.51 6.59 15.41
CA ALA A 156 1.55 5.56 15.01
C ALA A 156 0.35 5.52 15.97
N LYS A 157 0.60 5.59 17.28
CA LYS A 157 -0.46 5.66 18.30
C LYS A 157 -1.32 6.92 18.18
N ARG A 158 -0.70 8.09 17.92
CA ARG A 158 -1.44 9.34 17.67
C ARG A 158 -2.34 9.20 16.44
N LEU A 159 -1.81 8.62 15.36
CA LEU A 159 -2.59 8.40 14.13
C LEU A 159 -3.77 7.45 14.40
N GLU A 160 -3.52 6.33 15.08
CA GLU A 160 -4.54 5.36 15.46
C GLU A 160 -5.65 6.02 16.30
N GLN A 161 -5.27 6.79 17.31
CA GLN A 161 -6.20 7.49 18.20
C GLN A 161 -7.04 8.52 17.43
N ASN A 162 -6.39 9.40 16.65
CA ASN A 162 -7.10 10.42 15.87
C ASN A 162 -8.06 9.79 14.86
N PHE A 163 -7.64 8.69 14.23
CA PHE A 163 -8.49 7.95 13.29
C PHE A 163 -9.69 7.32 13.99
N LYS A 164 -9.48 6.69 15.15
CA LYS A 164 -10.54 6.11 15.96
C LYS A 164 -11.56 7.16 16.42
N GLU A 165 -11.09 8.28 16.95
CA GLU A 165 -11.95 9.38 17.39
C GLU A 165 -12.78 9.98 16.24
N GLU A 166 -12.25 9.99 15.01
CA GLU A 166 -13.00 10.42 13.85
C GLU A 166 -14.05 9.38 13.43
N LEU A 167 -13.69 8.08 13.40
CA LEU A 167 -14.63 7.00 13.07
C LEU A 167 -15.78 6.89 14.08
N ASP A 168 -15.51 7.09 15.37
CA ASP A 168 -16.50 7.02 16.44
C ASP A 168 -17.63 8.05 16.26
N LYS A 169 -17.41 9.14 15.50
CA LYS A 169 -18.44 10.15 15.18
C LYS A 169 -19.53 9.62 14.26
N TYR A 170 -19.24 8.58 13.47
CA TYR A 170 -20.16 8.05 12.46
C TYR A 170 -20.86 6.76 12.92
N GLY A 171 -20.35 6.07 13.94
CA GLY A 171 -20.94 4.82 14.45
C GLY A 171 -21.03 3.74 13.36
N GLU A 172 -22.22 3.15 13.17
CA GLU A 172 -22.49 2.21 12.05
C GLU A 172 -22.99 2.91 10.77
N GLY A 173 -22.99 4.24 10.76
CA GLY A 173 -23.41 5.05 9.61
C GLY A 173 -22.41 5.01 8.45
N GLU A 174 -22.79 5.63 7.34
CA GLU A 174 -21.91 5.77 6.18
C GLU A 174 -20.72 6.68 6.52
N ILE A 175 -19.52 6.21 6.22
CA ILE A 175 -18.26 6.89 6.51
C ILE A 175 -17.90 7.77 5.30
N PRO A 176 -17.87 9.11 5.42
CA PRO A 176 -17.48 9.99 4.32
C PRO A 176 -15.96 9.94 4.12
N ALA A 177 -15.50 8.96 3.34
CA ALA A 177 -14.07 8.67 3.17
C ALA A 177 -13.24 9.89 2.74
N GLU A 178 -13.77 10.73 1.84
CA GLU A 178 -13.10 11.95 1.39
C GLU A 178 -12.90 12.96 2.52
N GLU A 179 -13.92 13.20 3.34
CA GLU A 179 -13.84 14.15 4.46
C GLU A 179 -12.87 13.68 5.54
N ILE A 180 -12.89 12.37 5.84
CA ILE A 180 -11.98 11.78 6.81
C ILE A 180 -10.55 11.88 6.31
N LEU A 181 -10.30 11.56 5.04
CA LEU A 181 -8.97 11.69 4.43
C LEU A 181 -8.46 13.13 4.50
N ASP A 182 -9.29 14.10 4.13
CA ASP A 182 -8.93 15.52 4.16
C ASP A 182 -8.55 16.00 5.56
N LYS A 183 -9.26 15.56 6.60
CA LYS A 183 -8.94 15.89 7.99
C LYS A 183 -7.63 15.26 8.44
N LEU A 184 -7.45 13.95 8.18
CA LEU A 184 -6.25 13.22 8.59
C LEU A 184 -4.99 13.73 7.88
N MET A 185 -5.09 14.14 6.63
CA MET A 185 -3.95 14.61 5.83
C MET A 185 -3.53 16.04 6.17
N ARG A 186 -4.38 16.84 6.83
CA ARG A 186 -4.08 18.21 7.26
C ARG A 186 -3.48 18.28 8.67
N ASP A 187 -3.57 17.21 9.44
CA ASP A 187 -3.13 17.14 10.83
C ASP A 187 -1.62 16.79 10.89
N SER A 188 -0.79 17.75 10.50
CA SER A 188 0.70 17.65 10.51
C SER A 188 1.29 18.06 11.86
#